data_AF-A0A2H9NQY0-F1
#
_entry.id   AF-A0A2H9NQY0-F1
#
_cell.length_a   1.000
_cell.length_b   1.000
_cell.length_c   1.000
_cell.angle_alpha   90.00
_cell.angle_beta   90.00
_cell.angle_gamma   90.00
#
_symmetry.space_group_name_H-M   'P 1'
#
loop_
_entity.id
_entity.type
_entity.pdbx_description
1 polymer ?
#
loop_
_entity_poly.entity_id
_entity_poly.type
_entity_poly.pdbx_seq_one_letter_code
_entity_poly.pdbx_strand_id
1 'polypeptide(L)'
;MSQINCMKGISGIIATILLVLIAISLVGVAYVFFSGMIEGRTGKTISLLDSFDNIVVISNDGTQTIQADEIKIFVNGQEATILNPQAIESHKTATLEFIPIENGNVNVKVISPSNAVSLNIENRWVLIGHNHEARTHVTGYESAGSYSATLTYDLPISSIINMLSSATEARQYLFYECKGSVLRTDGGAYGWWTSRDGTKMTYWPNGNSNCDINDGVWRQDGGYITSINELPITGLRLGDTGDSGEEGYYTIGKLWIKQ
;
A
#
# COMPACT_ATOMS: atom_id res chain seq x y z
N MET A 1 -71.00 -8.32 -54.23
CA MET A 1 -70.50 -7.89 -52.90
C MET A 1 -69.71 -9.06 -52.33
N SER A 2 -68.46 -8.81 -51.93
CA SER A 2 -67.36 -9.78 -51.81
C SER A 2 -67.57 -10.91 -50.80
N GLN A 3 -67.18 -12.14 -51.18
CA GLN A 3 -67.08 -13.32 -50.32
C GLN A 3 -65.76 -13.27 -49.53
N ILE A 4 -65.83 -13.07 -48.21
CA ILE A 4 -64.67 -13.19 -47.30
C ILE A 4 -64.78 -14.56 -46.62
N ASN A 5 -64.11 -15.56 -47.19
CA ASN A 5 -63.86 -16.83 -46.51
C ASN A 5 -62.86 -16.60 -45.37
N CYS A 6 -63.35 -16.62 -44.14
CA CYS A 6 -62.54 -16.45 -42.94
C CYS A 6 -61.67 -17.70 -42.69
N MET A 7 -60.35 -17.54 -42.82
CA MET A 7 -59.28 -18.56 -42.64
C MET A 7 -59.23 -19.12 -41.21
N LYS A 8 -60.14 -20.03 -40.84
CA LYS A 8 -60.10 -20.70 -39.52
C LYS A 8 -59.06 -21.83 -39.41
N GLY A 9 -58.48 -22.30 -40.52
CA GLY A 9 -57.46 -23.37 -40.51
C GLY A 9 -56.01 -22.88 -40.40
N ILE A 10 -55.70 -21.68 -40.89
CA ILE A 10 -54.32 -21.18 -40.98
C ILE A 10 -53.80 -20.70 -39.62
N SER A 11 -54.68 -20.20 -38.76
CA SER A 11 -54.34 -19.77 -37.39
C SER A 11 -53.87 -20.94 -36.50
N GLY A 12 -54.54 -22.10 -36.58
CA GLY A 12 -54.15 -23.28 -35.81
C GLY A 12 -52.81 -23.87 -36.26
N ILE A 13 -52.55 -23.86 -37.57
CA ILE A 13 -51.27 -24.33 -38.13
C ILE A 13 -50.13 -23.42 -37.68
N ILE A 14 -50.32 -22.10 -37.75
CA ILE A 14 -49.31 -21.12 -37.29
C ILE A 14 -49.03 -21.26 -35.79
N ALA A 15 -50.07 -21.40 -34.95
CA ALA A 15 -49.90 -21.61 -33.52
C ALA A 15 -49.13 -22.90 -33.20
N THR A 16 -49.40 -23.98 -33.94
CA THR A 16 -48.71 -25.26 -33.77
C THR A 16 -47.23 -25.16 -34.16
N ILE A 17 -46.93 -24.51 -35.29
CA ILE A 17 -45.54 -24.28 -35.74
C ILE A 17 -44.79 -23.43 -34.72
N LEU A 18 -45.43 -22.38 -34.18
CA LEU A 18 -44.81 -21.50 -33.19
C LEU A 18 -44.49 -22.25 -31.89
N LEU A 19 -45.40 -23.10 -31.40
CA LEU A 19 -45.17 -23.94 -30.22
C LEU A 19 -44.01 -24.92 -30.43
N VAL A 20 -43.92 -25.54 -31.60
CA VAL A 20 -42.81 -26.45 -31.94
C VAL A 20 -41.48 -25.69 -32.01
N LEU A 21 -41.45 -24.49 -32.58
CA LEU A 21 -40.23 -23.67 -32.62
C LEU A 21 -39.77 -23.23 -31.24
N ILE A 22 -40.69 -22.86 -30.35
CA ILE A 22 -40.38 -22.54 -28.95
C ILE A 22 -39.86 -23.77 -28.20
N ALA A 23 -40.47 -24.94 -28.42
CA ALA A 23 -40.01 -26.17 -27.79
C ALA A 23 -38.59 -26.57 -28.27
N ILE A 24 -38.33 -26.49 -29.57
CA ILE A 24 -37.01 -26.78 -30.15
C ILE A 24 -35.97 -25.78 -29.63
N SER A 25 -36.30 -24.49 -29.55
CA SER A 25 -35.37 -23.49 -29.03
C SER A 25 -35.07 -23.69 -27.54
N LEU A 26 -36.07 -23.99 -26.71
CA LEU A 26 -35.88 -24.31 -25.29
C LEU A 26 -35.03 -25.57 -25.08
N VAL A 27 -35.31 -26.64 -25.85
CA VAL A 27 -34.52 -27.89 -25.80
C VAL A 27 -33.10 -27.65 -26.30
N GLY A 28 -32.91 -26.85 -27.35
CA GLY A 28 -31.59 -26.47 -27.86
C GLY A 28 -30.77 -25.69 -26.83
N VAL A 29 -31.39 -24.71 -26.16
CA VAL A 29 -30.73 -23.95 -25.07
C VAL A 29 -30.38 -24.86 -23.89
N ALA A 30 -31.30 -25.73 -23.48
CA ALA A 30 -31.03 -26.71 -22.43
C ALA A 30 -29.89 -27.67 -22.83
N TYR A 31 -29.88 -28.17 -24.06
CA TYR A 31 -28.82 -29.04 -24.56
C TYR A 31 -27.46 -28.35 -24.57
N VAL A 32 -27.38 -27.08 -25.01
CA VAL A 32 -26.13 -26.30 -24.96
C VAL A 32 -25.67 -26.08 -23.50
N PHE A 33 -26.60 -25.90 -22.57
CA PHE A 33 -26.32 -25.79 -21.14
C PHE A 33 -25.79 -27.11 -20.55
N PHE A 34 -26.39 -28.25 -20.89
CA PHE A 34 -26.00 -29.57 -20.41
C PHE A 34 -24.81 -30.20 -21.16
N SER A 35 -24.49 -29.76 -22.38
CA SER A 35 -23.40 -30.32 -23.19
C SER A 35 -22.02 -29.74 -22.88
N GLY A 36 -21.85 -29.08 -21.73
CA GLY A 36 -20.54 -28.60 -21.25
C GLY A 36 -19.96 -27.38 -21.98
N MET A 37 -20.62 -26.87 -23.03
CA MET A 37 -20.15 -25.71 -23.80
C MET A 37 -20.18 -24.41 -22.98
N ILE A 38 -20.99 -24.36 -21.91
CA ILE A 38 -21.02 -23.26 -20.93
C ILE A 38 -20.16 -23.58 -19.69
N GLU A 39 -20.01 -24.84 -19.29
CA GLU A 39 -19.15 -25.26 -18.16
C GLU A 39 -17.70 -24.79 -18.34
N GLY A 40 -17.21 -24.74 -19.59
CA GLY A 40 -15.87 -24.23 -19.91
C GLY A 40 -15.65 -22.74 -19.61
N ARG A 41 -16.72 -21.93 -19.50
CA ARG A 41 -16.61 -20.48 -19.24
C ARG A 41 -16.90 -20.08 -17.79
N THR A 42 -17.44 -20.96 -16.96
CA THR A 42 -17.82 -20.64 -15.56
C THR A 42 -17.19 -21.56 -14.52
N GLY A 43 -16.52 -22.64 -14.94
CA GLY A 43 -16.02 -23.67 -14.03
C GLY A 43 -14.91 -23.25 -13.06
N LYS A 44 -14.14 -22.20 -13.36
CA LYS A 44 -12.99 -21.74 -12.56
C LYS A 44 -13.04 -20.25 -12.26
N THR A 45 -14.25 -19.73 -12.04
CA THR A 45 -14.49 -18.32 -11.76
C THR A 45 -14.04 -17.98 -10.34
N ILE A 46 -13.41 -16.82 -10.16
CA ILE A 46 -12.99 -16.32 -8.84
C ILE A 46 -13.68 -15.00 -8.48
N SER A 47 -13.85 -14.76 -7.19
CA SER A 47 -14.22 -13.46 -6.61
C SER A 47 -13.22 -13.02 -5.56
N LEU A 48 -13.07 -11.71 -5.41
CA LEU A 48 -12.30 -11.11 -4.33
C LEU A 48 -13.16 -11.01 -3.08
N LEU A 49 -12.61 -11.44 -1.94
CA LEU A 49 -13.27 -11.31 -0.64
C LEU A 49 -12.64 -10.20 0.19
N ASP A 50 -11.31 -10.13 0.21
CA ASP A 50 -10.58 -9.15 1.01
C ASP A 50 -9.15 -8.95 0.49
N SER A 51 -8.48 -7.90 0.95
CA SER A 51 -7.06 -7.66 0.70
C SER A 51 -6.40 -6.94 1.87
N PHE A 52 -5.19 -7.36 2.20
CA PHE A 52 -4.38 -6.70 3.21
C PHE A 52 -2.91 -6.75 2.80
N ASP A 53 -2.28 -5.58 2.67
CA ASP A 53 -0.86 -5.49 2.35
C ASP A 53 -0.48 -6.26 1.06
N ASN A 54 0.27 -7.37 1.19
CA ASN A 54 0.70 -8.26 0.10
C ASN A 54 -0.13 -9.55 0.03
N ILE A 55 -1.33 -9.51 0.62
CA ILE A 55 -2.27 -10.63 0.69
C ILE A 55 -3.55 -10.28 -0.04
N VAL A 56 -4.04 -11.21 -0.86
CA VAL A 56 -5.40 -11.21 -1.40
C VAL A 56 -6.13 -12.46 -0.96
N VAL A 57 -7.37 -12.29 -0.48
CA VAL A 57 -8.28 -13.40 -0.17
C VAL A 57 -9.27 -13.55 -1.32
N ILE A 58 -9.28 -14.73 -1.94
CA ILE A 58 -10.16 -15.05 -3.07
C ILE A 58 -11.08 -16.22 -2.76
N SER A 59 -12.24 -16.27 -3.42
CA SER A 59 -13.15 -17.42 -3.45
C SER A 59 -13.13 -18.05 -4.84
N ASN A 60 -13.09 -19.38 -4.91
CA ASN A 60 -13.42 -20.11 -6.13
C ASN A 60 -14.93 -20.31 -6.21
N ASP A 61 -15.61 -19.47 -6.99
CA ASP A 61 -17.05 -19.54 -7.17
C ASP A 61 -17.46 -20.52 -8.30
N GLY A 62 -16.47 -21.09 -8.98
CA GLY A 62 -16.66 -22.10 -10.01
C GLY A 62 -16.93 -23.52 -9.48
N THR A 63 -17.29 -24.41 -10.39
CA THR A 63 -17.62 -25.83 -10.11
C THR A 63 -16.43 -26.77 -10.20
N GLN A 64 -15.25 -26.29 -10.61
CA GLN A 64 -14.04 -27.08 -10.78
C GLN A 64 -12.91 -26.57 -9.87
N THR A 65 -11.98 -27.46 -9.53
CA THR A 65 -10.77 -27.09 -8.79
C THR A 65 -9.85 -26.25 -9.67
N ILE A 66 -9.35 -25.13 -9.14
CA ILE A 66 -8.33 -24.31 -9.78
C ILE A 66 -6.95 -24.78 -9.29
N GLN A 67 -6.06 -25.16 -10.20
CA GLN A 67 -4.71 -25.58 -9.84
C GLN A 67 -3.84 -24.38 -9.47
N ALA A 68 -2.79 -24.65 -8.70
CA ALA A 68 -1.90 -23.63 -8.16
C ALA A 68 -1.23 -22.75 -9.24
N ASP A 69 -0.90 -23.35 -10.39
CA ASP A 69 -0.27 -22.71 -11.56
C ASP A 69 -1.24 -21.98 -12.48
N GLU A 70 -2.55 -22.15 -12.28
CA GLU A 70 -3.60 -21.50 -13.05
C GLU A 70 -3.96 -20.11 -12.53
N ILE A 71 -3.53 -19.76 -11.30
CA ILE A 71 -3.70 -18.43 -10.75
C ILE A 71 -2.46 -17.57 -11.01
N LYS A 72 -2.69 -16.38 -11.55
CA LYS A 72 -1.64 -15.36 -11.72
C LYS A 72 -2.03 -14.07 -11.02
N ILE A 73 -1.06 -13.41 -10.40
CA ILE A 73 -1.23 -12.09 -9.80
C ILE A 73 -0.36 -11.11 -10.57
N PHE A 74 -0.94 -9.98 -10.94
CA PHE A 74 -0.23 -8.84 -11.52
C PHE A 74 -0.33 -7.66 -10.58
N VAL A 75 0.80 -7.00 -10.33
CA VAL A 75 0.97 -5.81 -9.51
C VAL A 75 1.39 -4.69 -10.45
N ASN A 76 0.56 -3.67 -10.60
CA ASN A 76 0.79 -2.53 -11.51
C ASN A 76 1.18 -2.96 -12.95
N GLY A 77 0.63 -4.09 -13.40
CA GLY A 77 0.88 -4.66 -14.73
C GLY A 77 2.10 -5.57 -14.84
N GLN A 78 2.92 -5.73 -13.79
CA GLN A 78 4.00 -6.71 -13.72
C GLN A 78 3.54 -8.00 -13.03
N GLU A 79 3.97 -9.16 -13.52
CA GLU A 79 3.61 -10.45 -12.89
C GLU A 79 4.34 -10.60 -11.55
N ALA A 80 3.56 -10.90 -10.50
CA ALA A 80 4.04 -11.13 -9.15
C ALA A 80 4.26 -12.63 -8.88
N THR A 81 5.13 -12.94 -7.94
CA THR A 81 5.38 -14.30 -7.46
C THR A 81 4.47 -14.61 -6.27
N ILE A 82 3.76 -15.74 -6.32
CA ILE A 82 2.97 -16.27 -5.19
C ILE A 82 3.88 -17.13 -4.31
N LEU A 83 3.98 -16.82 -3.01
CA LEU A 83 4.97 -17.44 -2.11
C LEU A 83 4.64 -18.88 -1.69
N ASN A 84 3.36 -19.28 -1.75
CA ASN A 84 2.91 -20.63 -1.45
C ASN A 84 1.65 -20.98 -2.28
N PRO A 85 1.79 -21.24 -3.59
CA PRO A 85 0.65 -21.46 -4.46
C PRO A 85 0.02 -22.82 -4.16
N GLN A 86 -1.31 -22.83 -3.94
CA GLN A 86 -2.08 -24.04 -3.65
C GLN A 86 -3.30 -24.13 -4.56
N ALA A 87 -3.74 -25.36 -4.83
CA ALA A 87 -4.98 -25.58 -5.55
C ALA A 87 -6.18 -25.15 -4.69
N ILE A 88 -7.20 -24.60 -5.34
CA ILE A 88 -8.41 -24.07 -4.70
C ILE A 88 -9.58 -24.94 -5.15
N GLU A 89 -10.06 -25.79 -4.25
CA GLU A 89 -11.25 -26.61 -4.51
C GLU A 89 -12.47 -25.72 -4.80
N SER A 90 -13.45 -26.29 -5.49
CA SER A 90 -14.71 -25.60 -5.79
C SER A 90 -15.38 -25.10 -4.51
N HIS A 91 -15.85 -23.85 -4.54
CA HIS A 91 -16.51 -23.17 -3.42
C HIS A 91 -15.65 -23.03 -2.16
N LYS A 92 -14.32 -23.09 -2.29
CA LYS A 92 -13.37 -22.78 -1.22
C LYS A 92 -12.70 -21.44 -1.41
N THR A 93 -12.19 -20.90 -0.30
CA THR A 93 -11.41 -19.68 -0.27
C THR A 93 -9.92 -19.99 -0.22
N ALA A 94 -9.11 -19.07 -0.73
CA ALA A 94 -7.67 -19.12 -0.66
C ALA A 94 -7.11 -17.76 -0.27
N THR A 95 -6.05 -17.80 0.52
CA THR A 95 -5.25 -16.62 0.88
C THR A 95 -3.96 -16.68 0.08
N LEU A 96 -3.75 -15.69 -0.78
CA LEU A 96 -2.60 -15.63 -1.67
C LEU A 96 -1.67 -14.51 -1.21
N GLU A 97 -0.47 -14.89 -0.79
CA GLU A 97 0.60 -13.94 -0.47
C GLU A 97 1.54 -13.80 -1.67
N PHE A 98 1.86 -12.55 -2.05
CA PHE A 98 2.62 -12.26 -3.26
C PHE A 98 3.77 -11.25 -3.05
N ILE A 99 4.74 -11.27 -3.96
CA ILE A 99 5.85 -10.31 -4.06
C ILE A 99 6.08 -9.92 -5.54
N PRO A 100 6.59 -8.72 -5.87
CA PRO A 100 7.15 -7.69 -4.99
C PRO A 100 6.08 -6.88 -4.25
N ILE A 101 6.49 -6.31 -3.11
CA ILE A 101 5.72 -5.34 -2.36
C ILE A 101 6.04 -3.96 -2.93
N GLU A 102 5.13 -3.40 -3.71
CA GLU A 102 5.26 -2.04 -4.21
C GLU A 102 4.71 -1.03 -3.21
N ASN A 103 5.39 0.10 -3.07
CA ASN A 103 4.96 1.19 -2.23
C ASN A 103 3.87 2.01 -2.93
N GLY A 104 2.82 2.39 -2.21
CA GLY A 104 1.77 3.28 -2.71
C GLY A 104 0.47 2.57 -3.05
N ASN A 105 -0.35 3.22 -3.86
CA ASN A 105 -1.56 2.62 -4.39
C ASN A 105 -1.16 1.53 -5.37
N VAL A 106 -1.54 0.30 -5.07
CA VAL A 106 -1.20 -0.86 -5.90
C VAL A 106 -2.45 -1.34 -6.61
N ASN A 107 -2.41 -1.36 -7.94
CA ASN A 107 -3.41 -2.07 -8.73
C ASN A 107 -3.04 -3.55 -8.76
N VAL A 108 -3.84 -4.37 -8.08
CA VAL A 108 -3.67 -5.82 -8.08
C VAL A 108 -4.72 -6.45 -8.97
N LYS A 109 -4.26 -7.28 -9.91
CA LYS A 109 -5.12 -8.06 -10.78
C LYS A 109 -4.84 -9.54 -10.58
N VAL A 110 -5.86 -10.28 -10.12
CA VAL A 110 -5.82 -11.74 -10.00
C VAL A 110 -6.53 -12.35 -11.19
N ILE A 111 -5.88 -13.31 -11.85
CA ILE A 111 -6.38 -13.96 -13.05
C ILE A 111 -6.54 -15.45 -12.75
N SER A 112 -7.71 -15.99 -13.10
CA SER A 112 -7.97 -17.42 -13.20
C SER A 112 -8.25 -17.81 -14.66
N PRO A 113 -8.40 -19.10 -15.00
CA PRO A 113 -8.76 -19.53 -16.35
C PRO A 113 -10.10 -18.99 -16.87
N SER A 114 -11.04 -18.65 -15.99
CA SER A 114 -12.40 -18.22 -16.39
C SER A 114 -12.64 -16.72 -16.30
N ASN A 115 -11.93 -15.99 -15.43
CA ASN A 115 -12.09 -14.54 -15.30
C ASN A 115 -10.84 -13.87 -14.70
N ALA A 116 -10.88 -12.53 -14.67
CA ALA A 116 -9.94 -11.72 -13.92
C ALA A 116 -10.71 -10.78 -13.00
N VAL A 117 -10.15 -10.57 -11.82
CA VAL A 117 -10.65 -9.62 -10.82
C VAL A 117 -9.54 -8.61 -10.53
N SER A 118 -9.92 -7.36 -10.30
CA SER A 118 -8.97 -6.28 -10.04
C SER A 118 -9.42 -5.48 -8.84
N LEU A 119 -8.46 -5.09 -8.01
CA LEU A 119 -8.65 -4.19 -6.88
C LEU A 119 -7.54 -3.16 -6.86
N ASN A 120 -7.85 -2.01 -6.29
CA ASN A 120 -6.84 -1.08 -5.84
C ASN A 120 -6.66 -1.32 -4.34
N ILE A 121 -5.47 -1.75 -3.94
CA ILE A 121 -5.12 -1.79 -2.53
C ILE A 121 -4.78 -0.36 -2.14
N GLU A 122 -5.79 0.34 -1.63
CA GLU A 122 -5.69 1.67 -1.02
C GLU A 122 -5.24 1.52 0.46
N ASN A 123 -4.79 2.59 1.11
CA ASN A 123 -4.33 2.60 2.51
C ASN A 123 -3.02 1.84 2.84
N ARG A 124 -2.19 1.50 1.85
CA ARG A 124 -0.83 1.02 2.12
C ARG A 124 0.10 2.16 2.51
N TRP A 125 0.95 1.89 3.50
CA TRP A 125 2.07 2.76 3.81
C TRP A 125 3.15 2.67 2.72
N VAL A 126 3.55 3.82 2.19
CA VAL A 126 4.72 4.03 1.33
C VAL A 126 5.92 4.26 2.24
N LEU A 127 6.96 3.43 2.15
CA LEU A 127 8.24 3.69 2.81
C LEU A 127 9.23 4.32 1.85
N ILE A 128 9.76 5.48 2.23
CA ILE A 128 10.78 6.19 1.46
C ILE A 128 12.03 6.32 2.32
N GLY A 129 13.13 5.71 1.84
CA GLY A 129 14.42 5.71 2.53
C GLY A 129 15.27 6.95 2.25
N HIS A 130 16.35 7.09 3.01
CA HIS A 130 17.35 8.14 2.87
C HIS A 130 18.73 7.71 3.42
N ASN A 131 19.76 8.49 3.14
CA ASN A 131 21.16 8.22 3.47
C ASN A 131 21.55 8.30 4.98
N HIS A 132 20.62 8.51 5.91
CA HIS A 132 20.90 8.77 7.34
C HIS A 132 20.03 7.91 8.29
N GLU A 133 19.72 6.68 7.87
CA GLU A 133 18.88 5.75 8.65
C GLU A 133 19.61 5.06 9.81
N ALA A 134 20.94 4.97 9.73
CA ALA A 134 21.74 4.34 10.76
C ALA A 134 21.90 5.24 11.99
N ARG A 135 21.90 4.63 13.18
CA ARG A 135 22.25 5.31 14.43
C ARG A 135 23.68 5.87 14.31
N THR A 136 23.82 7.18 14.37
CA THR A 136 25.07 7.88 14.06
C THR A 136 25.59 8.60 15.30
N HIS A 137 26.87 8.36 15.62
CA HIS A 137 27.56 9.02 16.73
C HIS A 137 27.99 10.44 16.35
N VAL A 138 27.83 11.38 17.27
CA VAL A 138 28.18 12.79 17.12
C VAL A 138 29.05 13.21 18.30
N THR A 139 30.25 13.68 18.00
CA THR A 139 31.23 14.21 18.95
C THR A 139 32.18 15.17 18.24
N GLY A 140 32.76 16.13 18.96
CA GLY A 140 33.66 17.16 18.45
C GLY A 140 32.97 18.45 17.96
N TYR A 141 31.69 18.66 18.28
CA TYR A 141 30.90 19.79 17.77
C TYR A 141 30.37 20.66 18.90
N GLU A 142 31.12 21.70 19.27
CA GLU A 142 30.80 22.57 20.41
C GLU A 142 29.69 23.59 20.09
N SER A 143 29.85 24.35 19.02
CA SER A 143 28.91 25.44 18.71
C SER A 143 27.53 24.91 18.31
N ALA A 144 26.48 25.66 18.66
CA ALA A 144 25.10 25.36 18.29
C ALA A 144 24.94 25.04 16.78
N GLY A 145 24.46 23.84 16.48
CA GLY A 145 24.25 23.35 15.11
C GLY A 145 25.50 23.21 14.25
N SER A 146 26.69 23.12 14.86
CA SER A 146 27.94 22.93 14.13
C SER A 146 28.06 21.55 13.49
N TYR A 147 27.44 20.52 14.07
CA TYR A 147 27.20 19.26 13.37
C TYR A 147 26.08 19.44 12.35
N SER A 148 26.22 18.81 11.18
CA SER A 148 25.21 18.86 10.13
C SER A 148 25.04 17.55 9.37
N ALA A 149 23.80 17.09 9.28
CA ALA A 149 23.39 16.00 8.41
C ALA A 149 22.33 16.52 7.43
N THR A 150 22.53 16.32 6.14
CA THR A 150 21.57 16.66 5.08
C THR A 150 21.01 15.37 4.49
N LEU A 151 19.69 15.24 4.48
CA LEU A 151 19.04 14.03 4.03
C LEU A 151 18.90 14.03 2.51
N THR A 152 19.41 12.96 1.90
CA THR A 152 19.18 12.63 0.49
C THR A 152 18.28 11.40 0.46
N TYR A 153 17.06 11.57 -0.04
CA TYR A 153 16.07 10.52 -0.16
C TYR A 153 16.25 9.70 -1.45
N ASP A 154 15.77 8.46 -1.42
CA ASP A 154 15.74 7.56 -2.58
C ASP A 154 14.84 8.08 -3.72
N LEU A 155 13.92 8.99 -3.39
CA LEU A 155 13.05 9.69 -4.33
C LEU A 155 13.32 11.20 -4.31
N PRO A 156 13.12 11.91 -5.43
CA PRO A 156 13.18 13.37 -5.45
C PRO A 156 12.19 13.98 -4.46
N ILE A 157 12.61 15.03 -3.74
CA ILE A 157 11.76 15.75 -2.78
C ILE A 157 10.43 16.20 -3.42
N SER A 158 10.43 16.63 -4.68
CA SER A 158 9.21 17.01 -5.40
C SER A 158 8.19 15.87 -5.50
N SER A 159 8.64 14.64 -5.77
CA SER A 159 7.76 13.46 -5.81
C SER A 159 7.19 13.14 -4.43
N ILE A 160 8.02 13.24 -3.39
CA ILE A 160 7.59 13.04 -1.98
C ILE A 160 6.52 14.08 -1.61
N ILE A 161 6.74 15.34 -1.96
CA ILE A 161 5.81 16.44 -1.74
C ILE A 161 4.46 16.19 -2.42
N ASN A 162 4.48 15.69 -3.66
CA ASN A 162 3.25 15.35 -4.38
C ASN A 162 2.49 14.22 -3.67
N MET A 163 3.19 13.18 -3.22
CA MET A 163 2.58 12.10 -2.45
C MET A 163 1.96 12.59 -1.13
N LEU A 164 2.64 13.50 -0.42
CA LEU A 164 2.13 14.10 0.82
C LEU A 164 0.89 14.98 0.58
N SER A 165 0.72 15.56 -0.61
CA SER A 165 -0.40 16.48 -0.89
C SER A 165 -1.78 15.80 -0.87
N SER A 166 -1.83 14.48 -1.12
CA SER A 166 -3.03 13.65 -1.07
C SER A 166 -3.03 12.65 0.09
N ALA A 167 -2.05 12.73 1.00
CA ALA A 167 -1.90 11.76 2.07
C ALA A 167 -2.93 11.95 3.19
N THR A 168 -3.44 10.84 3.71
CA THR A 168 -4.31 10.81 4.91
C THR A 168 -3.49 10.74 6.20
N GLU A 169 -2.30 10.13 6.16
CA GLU A 169 -1.40 10.03 7.29
C GLU A 169 0.06 10.09 6.80
N ALA A 170 0.95 10.72 7.56
CA ALA A 170 2.38 10.60 7.33
C ALA A 170 3.12 10.58 8.65
N ARG A 171 4.26 9.90 8.70
CA ARG A 171 5.12 9.92 9.88
C ARG A 171 6.58 9.71 9.53
N GLN A 172 7.45 10.35 10.29
CA GLN A 172 8.89 10.09 10.25
C GLN A 172 9.45 10.11 11.67
N TYR A 173 10.31 9.15 11.97
CA TYR A 173 10.92 9.03 13.30
C TYR A 173 12.17 9.90 13.40
N LEU A 174 12.32 10.64 14.50
CA LEU A 174 13.52 11.40 14.85
C LEU A 174 13.83 11.15 16.32
N PHE A 175 15.06 10.79 16.62
CA PHE A 175 15.48 10.46 17.97
C PHE A 175 16.92 10.90 18.22
N TYR A 176 17.15 11.48 19.39
CA TYR A 176 18.46 11.90 19.87
C TYR A 176 18.70 11.38 21.28
N GLU A 177 19.83 10.71 21.46
CA GLU A 177 20.41 10.34 22.74
C GLU A 177 21.55 11.29 23.03
N CYS A 178 21.59 11.85 24.22
CA CYS A 178 22.53 12.89 24.60
C CYS A 178 23.19 12.56 25.92
N LYS A 179 24.46 12.92 26.06
CA LYS A 179 25.21 12.84 27.31
C LYS A 179 26.14 14.03 27.39
N GLY A 180 25.92 14.90 28.37
CA GLY A 180 26.63 16.17 28.43
C GLY A 180 26.37 17.08 27.23
N SER A 181 25.33 16.77 26.44
CA SER A 181 24.99 17.45 25.20
C SER A 181 23.57 17.96 25.26
N VAL A 182 23.35 19.21 24.85
CA VAL A 182 22.05 19.85 24.94
C VAL A 182 21.37 20.14 23.60
N LEU A 183 20.05 20.07 23.60
CA LEU A 183 19.20 20.53 22.50
C LEU A 183 18.83 22.01 22.67
N ARG A 184 18.71 22.49 23.90
CA ARG A 184 18.39 23.89 24.20
C ARG A 184 19.00 24.37 25.51
N THR A 185 19.34 25.66 25.53
CA THR A 185 19.75 26.43 26.71
C THR A 185 18.94 27.72 26.80
N ASP A 186 19.13 28.50 27.86
CA ASP A 186 18.62 29.87 27.97
C ASP A 186 19.10 30.79 26.83
N GLY A 187 20.26 30.49 26.23
CA GLY A 187 20.83 31.20 25.09
C GLY A 187 20.26 30.79 23.73
N GLY A 188 19.42 29.75 23.67
CA GLY A 188 18.77 29.28 22.46
C GLY A 188 18.97 27.79 22.15
N ALA A 189 18.51 27.37 20.97
CA ALA A 189 18.57 25.99 20.52
C ALA A 189 19.97 25.62 20.00
N TYR A 190 20.52 24.53 20.53
CA TYR A 190 21.77 23.90 20.10
C TYR A 190 21.54 22.79 19.06
N GLY A 191 20.37 22.15 19.08
CA GLY A 191 19.95 21.15 18.10
C GLY A 191 18.59 21.46 17.47
N TRP A 192 18.45 21.17 16.18
CA TRP A 192 17.18 21.32 15.44
C TRP A 192 17.17 20.46 14.18
N TRP A 193 15.97 20.09 13.74
CA TRP A 193 15.77 19.50 12.42
C TRP A 193 15.25 20.55 11.44
N THR A 194 15.29 20.22 10.16
CA THR A 194 14.83 21.11 9.08
C THR A 194 13.68 20.44 8.33
N SER A 195 12.57 21.15 8.14
CA SER A 195 11.40 20.66 7.40
C SER A 195 11.58 20.75 5.88
N ARG A 196 10.59 20.22 5.14
CA ARG A 196 10.53 20.22 3.67
C ARG A 196 10.74 21.58 2.99
N ASP A 197 10.44 22.67 3.69
CA ASP A 197 10.48 24.06 3.22
C ASP A 197 11.73 24.81 3.69
N GLY A 198 12.65 24.13 4.39
CA GLY A 198 13.84 24.75 4.96
C GLY A 198 13.63 25.42 6.32
N THR A 199 12.43 25.33 6.90
CA THR A 199 12.16 25.92 8.21
C THR A 199 12.95 25.20 9.31
N LYS A 200 13.57 25.99 10.21
CA LYS A 200 14.28 25.49 11.38
C LYS A 200 13.29 25.09 12.47
N MET A 201 13.29 23.81 12.82
CA MET A 201 12.34 23.21 13.78
C MET A 201 13.07 22.88 15.08
N THR A 202 12.83 23.70 16.11
CA THR A 202 13.51 23.57 17.42
C THR A 202 12.74 22.74 18.43
N TYR A 203 11.54 22.28 18.09
CA TYR A 203 10.82 21.32 18.91
C TYR A 203 11.30 19.90 18.57
N TRP A 204 11.28 19.01 19.56
CA TRP A 204 11.60 17.61 19.40
C TRP A 204 10.36 16.75 19.68
N PRO A 205 10.09 15.70 18.89
CA PRO A 205 8.92 14.84 19.09
C PRO A 205 9.01 14.13 20.44
N ASN A 206 7.86 13.98 21.13
CA ASN A 206 7.78 13.56 22.54
C ASN A 206 8.68 14.38 23.49
N GLY A 207 8.80 15.68 23.22
CA GLY A 207 9.70 16.63 23.87
C GLY A 207 9.52 16.79 25.37
N ASN A 208 10.06 15.84 26.12
CA ASN A 208 10.20 15.92 27.57
C ASN A 208 11.39 16.79 27.99
N SER A 209 12.08 17.42 27.03
CA SER A 209 13.23 18.30 27.25
C SER A 209 14.31 17.60 28.08
N ASN A 210 14.42 16.27 27.95
CA ASN A 210 15.39 15.51 28.71
C ASN A 210 16.80 15.91 28.30
N CYS A 211 17.01 16.15 27.00
CA CYS A 211 18.27 16.63 26.47
C CYS A 211 18.44 18.16 26.60
N ASP A 212 17.66 18.85 27.42
CA ASP A 212 18.00 20.22 27.86
C ASP A 212 18.84 20.19 29.16
N ILE A 213 19.00 19.02 29.79
CA ILE A 213 19.75 18.84 31.05
C ILE A 213 21.19 18.42 30.74
N ASN A 214 22.14 19.30 31.05
CA ASN A 214 23.58 19.01 30.94
C ASN A 214 24.14 18.46 32.27
N ASP A 215 23.87 17.19 32.57
CA ASP A 215 24.36 16.51 33.80
C ASP A 215 25.31 15.33 33.54
N GLY A 216 25.78 15.18 32.29
CA GLY A 216 26.71 14.12 31.90
C GLY A 216 26.11 12.70 31.97
N VAL A 217 24.79 12.57 32.13
CA VAL A 217 24.06 11.30 32.11
C VAL A 217 23.39 11.11 30.76
N TRP A 218 23.28 9.86 30.31
CA TRP A 218 22.53 9.54 29.09
C TRP A 218 21.05 9.87 29.24
N ARG A 219 20.56 10.69 28.31
CA ARG A 219 19.17 11.14 28.20
C ARG A 219 18.72 11.02 26.75
N GLN A 220 17.42 11.17 26.51
CA GLN A 220 16.86 11.01 25.17
C GLN A 220 15.64 11.89 24.94
N ASP A 221 15.52 12.42 23.74
CA ASP A 221 14.32 13.06 23.22
C ASP A 221 14.05 12.55 21.80
N GLY A 222 12.79 12.22 21.50
CA GLY A 222 12.42 11.79 20.16
C GLY A 222 11.14 10.98 20.06
N GLY A 223 10.72 10.75 18.83
CA GLY A 223 9.43 10.21 18.49
C GLY A 223 9.09 10.39 17.02
N TYR A 224 7.82 10.19 16.70
CA TYR A 224 7.31 10.43 15.35
C TYR A 224 6.86 11.88 15.20
N ILE A 225 7.35 12.52 14.14
CA ILE A 225 6.75 13.71 13.56
C ILE A 225 5.64 13.22 12.64
N THR A 226 4.42 13.71 12.83
CA THR A 226 3.24 13.28 12.05
C THR A 226 2.59 14.40 11.23
N SER A 227 3.14 15.62 11.33
CA SER A 227 2.66 16.77 10.57
C SER A 227 3.04 16.63 9.09
N ILE A 228 2.07 16.30 8.24
CA ILE A 228 2.22 16.17 6.78
C ILE A 228 2.85 17.43 6.16
N ASN A 229 2.54 18.60 6.72
CA ASN A 229 3.02 19.89 6.22
C ASN A 229 4.49 20.17 6.55
N GLU A 230 5.07 19.46 7.51
CA GLU A 230 6.45 19.68 7.93
C GLU A 230 7.40 18.60 7.40
N LEU A 231 6.87 17.39 7.15
CA LEU A 231 7.60 16.29 6.55
C LEU A 231 7.85 16.47 5.04
N PRO A 232 8.91 15.87 4.46
CA PRO A 232 9.99 15.13 5.13
C PRO A 232 10.93 15.99 5.99
N ILE A 233 11.66 15.36 6.90
CA ILE A 233 12.87 15.93 7.49
C ILE A 233 13.94 16.07 6.38
N THR A 234 14.47 17.26 6.15
CA THR A 234 15.50 17.51 5.12
C THR A 234 16.90 17.67 5.70
N GLY A 235 17.00 17.91 7.01
CA GLY A 235 18.29 18.03 7.68
C GLY A 235 18.19 17.93 9.20
N LEU A 236 19.35 17.73 9.82
CA LEU A 236 19.55 17.73 11.27
C LEU A 236 20.80 18.55 11.60
N ARG A 237 20.70 19.36 12.65
CA ARG A 237 21.80 20.15 13.23
C ARG A 237 21.90 19.82 14.71
N LEU A 238 23.12 19.61 15.19
CA LEU A 238 23.42 19.34 16.60
C LEU A 238 24.67 20.15 17.01
N GLY A 239 24.85 20.36 18.31
CA GLY A 239 26.01 21.03 18.91
C GLY A 239 26.19 20.52 20.35
N ASP A 240 27.00 21.20 21.16
CA ASP A 240 27.26 20.80 22.56
C ASP A 240 27.74 19.35 22.66
N THR A 241 28.71 18.98 21.83
CA THR A 241 29.37 17.68 21.87
C THR A 241 30.89 17.83 21.78
N GLY A 242 31.40 19.00 22.16
CA GLY A 242 32.79 19.42 21.90
C GLY A 242 33.73 19.10 23.05
N ASP A 243 33.23 19.15 24.29
CA ASP A 243 34.02 18.98 25.49
C ASP A 243 34.18 17.50 25.90
N SER A 244 35.12 17.27 26.83
CA SER A 244 35.45 15.93 27.31
C SER A 244 34.26 15.26 28.00
N GLY A 245 33.71 14.23 27.36
CA GLY A 245 32.59 13.45 27.88
C GLY A 245 31.23 13.87 27.33
N GLU A 246 31.21 14.83 26.42
CA GLU A 246 30.03 15.22 25.66
C GLU A 246 29.92 14.42 24.36
N GLU A 247 28.79 13.77 24.18
CA GLU A 247 28.51 12.96 23.01
C GLU A 247 27.01 12.79 22.81
N GLY A 248 26.63 12.48 21.59
CA GLY A 248 25.26 12.14 21.27
C GLY A 248 25.16 11.10 20.15
N TYR A 249 24.00 10.47 20.07
CA TYR A 249 23.63 9.61 18.95
C TYR A 249 22.29 10.02 18.41
N TYR A 250 22.17 10.15 17.10
CA TYR A 250 20.87 10.37 16.48
C TYR A 250 20.46 9.21 15.59
N THR A 251 19.15 9.04 15.45
CA THR A 251 18.52 8.11 14.50
C THR A 251 17.38 8.83 13.79
N ILE A 252 17.37 8.77 12.45
CA ILE A 252 16.26 9.29 11.64
C ILE A 252 15.68 8.11 10.86
N GLY A 253 14.40 7.84 11.06
CA GLY A 253 13.72 6.76 10.37
C GLY A 253 13.26 7.14 8.97
N LYS A 254 12.95 6.11 8.17
CA LYS A 254 12.28 6.25 6.87
C LYS A 254 11.01 7.12 6.98
N LEU A 255 10.67 7.79 5.89
CA LEU A 255 9.39 8.48 5.77
C LEU A 255 8.30 7.47 5.41
N TRP A 256 7.21 7.49 6.18
CA TRP A 256 6.01 6.69 5.94
C TRP A 256 4.90 7.63 5.47
N ILE A 257 4.26 7.31 4.34
CA ILE A 257 3.11 8.06 3.81
C ILE A 257 1.96 7.09 3.57
N LYS A 258 0.76 7.41 4.04
CA LYS A 258 -0.47 6.69 3.75
C LYS A 258 -1.34 7.53 2.83
N GLN A 259 -1.77 6.94 1.73
CA GLN A 259 -2.76 7.53 0.81
C GLN A 259 -4.16 7.19 1.34
#